data_AF-A0A443PBH9-F1
#
_entry.id   AF-A0A443PBH9-F1
#
_cell.length_a   1.000
_cell.length_b   1.000
_cell.length_c   1.000
_cell.angle_alpha   90.00
_cell.angle_beta   90.00
_cell.angle_gamma   90.00
#
_symmetry.space_group_name_H-M   'P 1'
#
loop_
_entity.id
_entity.type
_entity.pdbx_description
1 polymer ?
#
loop_
_entity_poly.entity_id
_entity_poly.type
_entity_poly.pdbx_seq_one_letter_code
_entity_poly.pdbx_strand_id
1 'polypeptide(L)'
;MSEDTVRSQMKTFIDNYNMENEQDNVRYPLKDMFEQIKSDIDTIHDAITRHQYNLEGDTNSMRESVRNLNELLDKCLKISKKQRGGSKNCPNCSPADFMFLAKTARDKLQKIMPGLKETRAKVEKHMMENINISKDVQWTTGDVDESKIYGWDDQAKKIIESLVKENKEGLNVVGIVGMFGTGKTTLAQKVFVSDEVLDHFPLRLWVWVSEKCDREELLRRVLDNLGVEEDHIEEMLKIDPKLEKVGVLLFLVHLELLRKRYLIVFDDVVKVEEPWHCELDKEPPEDKEWTHRLAYGLPKGDGSAIIITSRKEDDARKMVGAGDIFTPEPLLNEDGWTLFKSSFEEVTGKPLDDKNLENLWREITRKCYGLPIALKAAGKSKAEAMMQKEKDEVQAQKQREEEAIKAESSGQSDAPE
;
A
#
# COMPACT_ATOMS: atom_id res chain seq x y z
N MET A 1 23.08 -3.15 26.33
CA MET A 1 23.68 -1.98 25.66
C MET A 1 22.85 -1.70 24.43
N SER A 2 22.29 -0.50 24.34
CA SER A 2 20.92 -0.35 23.86
C SER A 2 20.78 -0.11 22.36
N GLU A 3 19.66 -0.61 21.84
CA GLU A 3 19.01 -0.21 20.60
C GLU A 3 19.05 1.32 20.38
N ASP A 4 19.01 2.13 21.44
CA ASP A 4 19.17 3.59 21.36
C ASP A 4 20.51 4.03 20.75
N THR A 5 21.58 3.24 20.94
CA THR A 5 22.88 3.53 20.31
C THR A 5 22.80 3.34 18.80
N VAL A 6 22.13 2.27 18.35
CA VAL A 6 21.93 2.00 16.91
C VAL A 6 21.01 3.07 16.32
N ARG A 7 19.91 3.40 17.01
CA ARG A 7 18.97 4.46 16.64
C ARG A 7 19.68 5.81 16.49
N SER A 8 20.50 6.18 17.46
CA SER A 8 21.30 7.42 17.43
C SER A 8 22.29 7.46 16.26
N GLN A 9 22.97 6.34 15.97
CA GLN A 9 23.90 6.25 14.83
C GLN A 9 23.21 6.30 13.48
N MET A 10 22.02 5.70 13.36
CA MET A 10 21.18 5.77 12.15
C MET A 10 20.73 7.21 11.92
N LYS A 11 20.21 7.87 12.96
CA LYS A 11 19.85 9.29 12.89
C LYS A 11 21.04 10.17 12.45
N THR A 12 22.21 9.95 13.05
CA THR A 12 23.44 10.66 12.67
C THR A 12 23.78 10.48 11.18
N PHE A 13 23.59 9.27 10.65
CA PHE A 13 23.81 9.00 9.21
C PHE A 13 22.82 9.77 8.34
N ILE A 14 21.53 9.73 8.68
CA ILE A 14 20.45 10.41 7.96
C ILE A 14 20.68 11.92 7.94
N ASP A 15 20.95 12.51 9.12
CA ASP A 15 21.18 13.94 9.28
C ASP A 15 22.40 14.40 8.46
N ASN A 16 23.53 13.67 8.55
CA ASN A 16 24.73 13.97 7.78
C ASN A 16 24.51 13.84 6.26
N TYR A 17 23.71 12.87 5.82
CA TYR A 17 23.39 12.71 4.40
C TYR A 17 22.51 13.86 3.88
N ASN A 18 21.49 14.27 4.65
CA ASN A 18 20.55 15.32 4.26
C ASN A 18 21.23 16.70 4.25
N MET A 19 21.97 17.06 5.32
CA MET A 19 22.66 18.35 5.42
C MET A 19 23.59 18.66 4.24
N GLU A 20 24.19 17.62 3.64
CA GLU A 20 25.13 17.78 2.54
C GLU A 20 24.43 17.81 1.17
N ASN A 21 23.28 17.14 1.03
CA ASN A 21 22.53 17.13 -0.24
C ASN A 21 21.60 18.34 -0.43
N GLU A 22 21.31 19.11 0.62
CA GLU A 22 20.65 20.42 0.51
C GLU A 22 21.56 21.51 -0.13
N GLN A 23 22.88 21.27 -0.19
CA GLN A 23 23.82 22.15 -0.88
C GLN A 23 23.95 21.70 -2.33
N ASP A 24 23.17 22.31 -3.23
CA ASP A 24 22.87 22.02 -4.66
C ASP A 24 24.02 21.70 -5.66
N ASN A 25 25.16 21.15 -5.22
CA ASN A 25 26.29 20.87 -6.10
C ASN A 25 27.32 19.85 -5.55
N VAL A 26 26.98 18.96 -4.59
CA VAL A 26 27.99 18.04 -4.00
C VAL A 26 28.09 16.79 -4.87
N ARG A 27 29.24 16.61 -5.53
CA ARG A 27 29.57 15.37 -6.25
C ARG A 27 30.56 14.57 -5.41
N TYR A 28 30.11 13.42 -4.89
CA TYR A 28 30.95 12.44 -4.20
C TYR A 28 30.65 11.05 -4.76
N PRO A 29 31.60 10.10 -4.69
CA PRO A 29 31.45 8.82 -5.35
C PRO A 29 30.32 7.99 -4.71
N LEU A 30 29.61 7.22 -5.53
CA LEU A 30 28.56 6.27 -5.10
C LEU A 30 27.32 6.91 -4.45
N LYS A 31 27.00 8.16 -4.81
CA LYS A 31 25.82 8.89 -4.29
C LYS A 31 24.54 8.06 -4.31
N ASP A 32 24.24 7.41 -5.43
CA ASP A 32 23.04 6.58 -5.61
C ASP A 32 23.00 5.38 -4.63
N MET A 33 24.16 4.78 -4.32
CA MET A 33 24.22 3.69 -3.34
C MET A 33 23.97 4.22 -1.92
N PHE A 34 24.50 5.40 -1.59
CA PHE A 34 24.23 6.04 -0.30
C PHE A 34 22.77 6.48 -0.18
N GLU A 35 22.14 6.90 -1.26
CA GLU A 35 20.71 7.23 -1.31
C GLU A 35 19.84 6.00 -1.04
N GLN A 36 20.15 4.87 -1.69
CA GLN A 36 19.46 3.60 -1.43
C GLN A 36 19.62 3.16 0.04
N ILE A 37 20.84 3.25 0.57
CA ILE A 37 21.13 2.91 1.97
C ILE A 37 20.41 3.85 2.93
N LYS A 38 20.31 5.15 2.61
CA LYS A 38 19.56 6.13 3.39
C LYS A 38 18.08 5.77 3.44
N SER A 39 17.49 5.41 2.30
CA SER A 39 16.10 4.93 2.26
C SER A 39 15.88 3.68 3.13
N ASP A 40 16.82 2.74 3.12
CA ASP A 40 16.73 1.52 3.93
C ASP A 40 16.89 1.84 5.43
N ILE A 41 17.86 2.70 5.79
CA ILE A 41 18.09 3.15 7.17
C ILE A 41 16.93 3.97 7.71
N ASP A 42 16.33 4.87 6.93
CA ASP A 42 15.14 5.64 7.32
C ASP A 42 14.01 4.69 7.74
N THR A 43 13.72 3.69 6.90
CA THR A 43 12.65 2.71 7.14
C THR A 43 12.87 1.96 8.46
N ILE A 44 14.10 1.49 8.68
CA ILE A 44 14.47 0.77 9.90
C ILE A 44 14.45 1.71 11.12
N HIS A 45 15.03 2.90 11.01
CA HIS A 45 15.10 3.89 12.09
C HIS A 45 13.71 4.31 12.54
N ASP A 46 12.80 4.55 11.61
CA ASP A 46 11.40 4.89 11.89
C ASP A 46 10.68 3.79 12.65
N ALA A 47 10.86 2.53 12.23
CA ALA A 47 10.28 1.35 12.88
C ALA A 47 10.72 1.22 14.34
N ILE A 48 12.04 1.33 14.57
CA ILE A 48 12.65 1.24 15.89
C ILE A 48 12.20 2.43 16.76
N THR A 49 12.18 3.64 16.19
CA THR A 49 11.80 4.86 16.93
C THR A 49 10.36 4.80 17.41
N ARG A 50 9.45 4.28 16.58
CA ARG A 50 8.03 4.09 16.93
C ARG A 50 7.77 2.87 17.83
N HIS A 51 8.82 2.16 18.27
CA HIS A 51 8.72 0.93 19.08
C HIS A 51 7.89 -0.17 18.37
N GLN A 52 7.88 -0.13 17.04
CA GLN A 52 7.13 -1.06 16.18
C GLN A 52 7.94 -2.30 15.81
N TYR A 53 9.24 -2.30 16.08
CA TYR A 53 10.16 -3.39 15.78
C TYR A 53 11.28 -3.42 16.81
N ASN A 54 11.55 -4.59 17.38
CA ASN A 54 12.71 -4.84 18.22
C ASN A 54 13.80 -5.52 17.37
N LEU A 55 15.04 -5.03 17.44
CA LEU A 55 16.20 -5.66 16.79
C LEU A 55 16.58 -6.93 17.58
N GLU A 56 15.77 -7.98 17.52
CA GLU A 56 16.05 -9.27 18.14
C GLU A 56 17.43 -9.79 17.70
N GLY A 57 18.40 -9.87 18.61
CA GLY A 57 19.73 -10.48 18.38
C GLY A 57 20.69 -9.73 17.44
N ASP A 58 20.20 -8.90 16.52
CA ASP A 58 20.99 -8.28 15.43
C ASP A 58 21.61 -6.90 15.77
N THR A 59 21.39 -6.39 16.98
CA THR A 59 21.84 -5.05 17.42
C THR A 59 23.32 -4.78 17.21
N ASN A 60 24.20 -5.75 17.48
CA ASN A 60 25.65 -5.57 17.35
C ASN A 60 26.10 -5.48 15.90
N SER A 61 25.55 -6.34 15.04
CA SER A 61 25.82 -6.35 13.59
C SER A 61 25.36 -5.05 12.94
N MET A 62 24.17 -4.58 13.32
CA MET A 62 23.64 -3.30 12.87
C MET A 62 24.47 -2.11 13.34
N ARG A 63 24.86 -2.11 14.61
CA ARG A 63 25.73 -1.06 15.16
C ARG A 63 27.04 -0.95 14.39
N GLU A 64 27.68 -2.07 14.10
CA GLU A 64 28.92 -2.08 13.35
C GLU A 64 28.73 -1.62 11.91
N SER A 65 27.66 -2.08 11.26
CA SER A 65 27.30 -1.68 9.89
C SER A 65 27.05 -0.18 9.77
N VAL A 66 26.22 0.40 10.65
CA VAL A 66 25.88 1.83 10.64
C VAL A 66 27.07 2.69 11.05
N ARG A 67 27.92 2.25 11.99
CA ARG A 67 29.20 2.92 12.30
C ARG A 67 30.11 2.98 11.08
N ASN A 68 30.30 1.85 10.40
CA ASN A 68 31.13 1.78 9.20
C ASN A 68 30.58 2.65 8.06
N LEU A 69 29.25 2.75 7.92
CA LEU A 69 28.60 3.64 6.95
C LEU A 69 28.84 5.11 7.26
N ASN A 70 28.68 5.52 8.52
CA ASN A 70 28.98 6.89 8.95
C ASN A 70 30.44 7.27 8.66
N GLU A 71 31.40 6.39 8.98
CA GLU A 71 32.81 6.62 8.68
C GLU A 71 33.11 6.71 7.18
N LEU A 72 32.41 5.92 6.35
CA LEU A 72 32.56 5.95 4.90
C LEU A 72 31.96 7.22 4.29
N LEU A 73 30.77 7.60 4.72
CA LEU A 73 30.10 8.81 4.28
C LEU A 73 30.96 10.04 4.63
N ASP A 74 31.45 10.13 5.87
CA ASP A 74 32.35 11.21 6.31
C ASP A 74 33.64 11.27 5.46
N LYS A 75 34.26 10.12 5.15
CA LYS A 75 35.44 10.08 4.25
C LYS A 75 35.11 10.56 2.84
N CYS A 76 33.98 10.12 2.26
CA CYS A 76 33.53 10.55 0.94
C CYS A 76 33.24 12.06 0.90
N LEU A 77 32.57 12.58 1.92
CA LEU A 77 32.25 14.00 2.06
C LEU A 77 33.51 14.86 2.26
N LYS A 78 34.47 14.43 3.09
CA LYS A 78 35.75 15.14 3.29
C LYS A 78 36.54 15.27 1.99
N ILE A 79 36.54 14.25 1.14
CA ILE A 79 37.19 14.34 -0.18
C ILE A 79 36.44 15.31 -1.11
N SER A 80 35.10 15.29 -1.09
CA SER A 80 34.31 16.24 -1.90
C SER A 80 34.52 17.70 -1.47
N LYS A 81 34.57 17.97 -0.16
CA LYS A 81 34.85 19.31 0.40
C LYS A 81 36.25 19.82 0.03
N LYS A 82 37.25 18.94 -0.04
CA LYS A 82 38.60 19.29 -0.53
C LYS A 82 38.62 19.74 -2.00
N GLN A 83 37.63 19.35 -2.82
CA GLN A 83 37.52 19.82 -4.21
C GLN A 83 36.87 21.20 -4.34
N ARG A 84 36.09 21.65 -3.35
CA ARG A 84 35.40 22.96 -3.38
C ARG A 84 36.25 24.12 -2.86
N GLY A 85 37.24 23.84 -2.02
CA GLY A 85 38.09 24.85 -1.38
C GLY A 85 39.40 25.17 -2.13
N GLY A 86 39.32 25.77 -3.33
CA GLY A 86 40.36 26.64 -3.89
C GLY A 86 41.59 26.02 -4.62
N SER A 87 41.87 26.59 -5.80
CA SER A 87 43.05 26.44 -6.68
C SER A 87 43.12 25.20 -7.59
N LYS A 88 43.40 25.43 -8.88
CA LYS A 88 43.57 24.44 -9.98
C LYS A 88 44.78 23.50 -9.81
N ASN A 89 45.28 23.29 -8.60
CA ASN A 89 46.22 22.24 -8.24
C ASN A 89 46.15 22.02 -6.72
N CYS A 90 45.32 21.06 -6.28
CA CYS A 90 45.42 20.51 -4.92
C CYS A 90 46.51 19.42 -4.94
N PRO A 91 47.66 19.59 -4.26
CA PRO A 91 48.80 18.67 -4.39
C PRO A 91 48.60 17.31 -3.70
N ASN A 92 47.42 17.04 -3.12
CA ASN A 92 47.25 15.89 -2.21
C ASN A 92 45.90 15.16 -2.32
N CYS A 93 45.22 15.25 -3.46
CA CYS A 93 44.11 14.35 -3.82
C CYS A 93 44.34 13.90 -5.26
N SER A 94 45.15 12.85 -5.43
CA SER A 94 45.34 12.30 -6.76
C SER A 94 44.03 11.67 -7.26
N PRO A 95 43.76 11.65 -8.58
CA PRO A 95 42.68 10.85 -9.15
C PRO A 95 42.72 9.37 -8.69
N ALA A 96 43.92 8.87 -8.35
CA ALA A 96 44.11 7.55 -7.78
C ALA A 96 43.54 7.43 -6.36
N ASP A 97 43.61 8.46 -5.51
CA ASP A 97 43.01 8.47 -4.16
C ASP A 97 41.48 8.47 -4.23
N PHE A 98 40.90 9.22 -5.17
CA PHE A 98 39.46 9.22 -5.42
C PHE A 98 38.99 7.85 -5.94
N MET A 99 39.72 7.26 -6.89
CA MET A 99 39.41 5.92 -7.41
C MET A 99 39.61 4.83 -6.35
N PHE A 100 40.65 4.92 -5.54
CA PHE A 100 40.93 3.98 -4.45
C PHE A 100 39.87 4.05 -3.35
N LEU A 101 39.47 5.27 -2.94
CA LEU A 101 38.36 5.44 -1.99
C LEU A 101 37.05 4.95 -2.60
N ALA A 102 36.74 5.29 -3.85
CA ALA A 102 35.51 4.83 -4.52
C ALA A 102 35.46 3.30 -4.61
N LYS A 103 36.58 2.64 -4.92
CA LYS A 103 36.68 1.17 -4.90
C LYS A 103 36.49 0.60 -3.50
N THR A 104 37.22 1.13 -2.52
CA THR A 104 37.14 0.68 -1.12
C THR A 104 35.75 0.90 -0.52
N ALA A 105 35.13 2.04 -0.82
CA ALA A 105 33.78 2.37 -0.40
C ALA A 105 32.79 1.41 -1.06
N ARG A 106 32.88 1.18 -2.37
CA ARG A 106 32.03 0.22 -3.09
C ARG A 106 32.10 -1.17 -2.49
N ASP A 107 33.31 -1.69 -2.25
CA ASP A 107 33.51 -3.03 -1.69
C ASP A 107 32.91 -3.16 -0.28
N LYS A 108 32.99 -2.10 0.53
CA LYS A 108 32.39 -2.07 1.87
C LYS A 108 30.88 -1.91 1.84
N LEU A 109 30.35 -1.04 0.97
CA LEU A 109 28.91 -0.86 0.80
C LEU A 109 28.27 -2.16 0.30
N GLN A 110 28.90 -2.88 -0.63
CA GLN A 110 28.43 -4.18 -1.12
C GLN A 110 28.36 -5.26 -0.02
N LYS A 111 29.17 -5.15 1.04
CA LYS A 111 29.10 -6.05 2.19
C LYS A 111 28.00 -5.66 3.18
N ILE A 112 27.69 -4.37 3.30
CA ILE A 112 26.72 -3.84 4.28
C ILE A 112 25.28 -3.88 3.73
N MET A 113 25.09 -3.54 2.45
CA MET A 113 23.78 -3.44 1.82
C MET A 113 22.90 -4.70 1.98
N PRO A 114 23.39 -5.94 1.82
CA PRO A 114 22.55 -7.12 1.95
C PRO A 114 21.93 -7.24 3.36
N GLY A 115 22.72 -7.00 4.41
CA GLY A 115 22.23 -7.08 5.80
C GLY A 115 21.22 -5.99 6.15
N LEU A 116 21.41 -4.78 5.62
CA LEU A 116 20.42 -3.71 5.73
C LEU A 116 19.12 -4.05 5.00
N LYS A 117 19.20 -4.57 3.78
CA LYS A 117 18.03 -4.99 3.00
C LYS A 117 17.27 -6.14 3.68
N GLU A 118 17.98 -7.12 4.21
CA GLU A 118 17.38 -8.22 4.95
C GLU A 118 16.64 -7.71 6.19
N THR A 119 17.26 -6.80 6.95
CA THR A 119 16.65 -6.26 8.16
C THR A 119 15.47 -5.35 7.84
N ARG A 120 15.58 -4.54 6.77
CA ARG A 120 14.42 -3.80 6.26
C ARG A 120 13.29 -4.74 5.89
N ALA A 121 13.56 -5.85 5.19
CA ALA A 121 12.53 -6.84 4.84
C ALA A 121 11.92 -7.50 6.10
N LYS A 122 12.72 -7.77 7.14
CA LYS A 122 12.21 -8.24 8.44
C LYS A 122 11.32 -7.19 9.12
N VAL A 123 11.73 -5.92 9.10
CA VAL A 123 10.95 -4.78 9.61
C VAL A 123 9.64 -4.65 8.86
N GLU A 124 9.66 -4.64 7.52
CA GLU A 124 8.46 -4.55 6.68
C GLU A 124 7.54 -5.75 6.92
N LYS A 125 8.08 -6.97 7.01
CA LYS A 125 7.31 -8.17 7.35
C LYS A 125 6.67 -8.07 8.74
N HIS A 126 7.42 -7.62 9.74
CA HIS A 126 6.91 -7.48 11.11
C HIS A 126 5.88 -6.35 11.24
N MET A 127 6.06 -5.26 10.49
CA MET A 127 5.05 -4.20 10.37
C MET A 127 3.78 -4.73 9.72
N MET A 128 3.89 -5.55 8.67
CA MET A 128 2.74 -6.24 8.05
C MET A 128 2.10 -7.28 8.99
N GLU A 129 2.84 -7.80 9.96
CA GLU A 129 2.36 -8.75 10.97
C GLU A 129 1.69 -8.08 12.17
N ASN A 130 2.16 -6.90 12.58
CA ASN A 130 1.64 -6.13 13.71
C ASN A 130 0.53 -5.15 13.33
N ILE A 131 0.33 -4.89 12.04
CA ILE A 131 -0.96 -4.41 11.55
C ILE A 131 -1.92 -5.59 11.69
N ASN A 132 -2.62 -5.66 12.82
CA ASN A 132 -3.67 -6.64 13.09
C ASN A 132 -4.92 -6.33 12.23
N ILE A 133 -4.73 -6.25 10.91
CA ILE A 133 -5.76 -6.57 9.93
C ILE A 133 -5.54 -8.06 9.70
N SER A 134 -6.46 -8.87 10.23
CA SER A 134 -6.50 -10.32 10.13
C SER A 134 -5.72 -10.86 8.92
N LYS A 135 -4.71 -11.71 9.15
CA LYS A 135 -4.11 -12.56 8.11
C LYS A 135 -5.07 -13.67 7.67
N ASP A 136 -6.32 -13.31 7.40
CA ASP A 136 -7.13 -14.04 6.46
C ASP A 136 -6.72 -13.51 5.09
N VAL A 137 -6.48 -14.40 4.13
CA VAL A 137 -6.41 -14.01 2.73
C VAL A 137 -7.78 -13.44 2.39
N GLN A 138 -7.95 -12.13 2.56
CA GLN A 138 -9.22 -11.47 2.35
C GLN A 138 -9.38 -11.31 0.85
N TRP A 139 -10.07 -12.27 0.24
CA TRP A 139 -10.72 -12.07 -1.04
C TRP A 139 -11.48 -10.75 -0.96
N THR A 140 -11.19 -9.83 -1.88
CA THR A 140 -12.07 -8.67 -2.03
C THR A 140 -13.35 -9.15 -2.69
N THR A 141 -14.47 -8.62 -2.22
CA THR A 141 -15.80 -8.91 -2.76
C THR A 141 -16.44 -7.60 -3.20
N GLY A 142 -17.35 -7.71 -4.18
CA GLY A 142 -18.24 -6.61 -4.57
C GLY A 142 -19.31 -6.33 -3.51
N ASP A 143 -19.56 -7.26 -2.57
CA ASP A 143 -20.53 -7.08 -1.49
C ASP A 143 -20.00 -6.12 -0.45
N VAL A 144 -20.55 -4.90 -0.47
CA VAL A 144 -20.18 -3.84 0.48
C VAL A 144 -21.39 -3.15 1.06
N ASP A 145 -21.22 -2.70 2.29
CA ASP A 145 -22.13 -1.79 2.94
C ASP A 145 -21.81 -0.36 2.47
N GLU A 146 -22.56 0.13 1.49
CA GLU A 146 -22.36 1.46 0.89
C GLU A 146 -22.40 2.57 1.94
N SER A 147 -23.16 2.40 3.03
CA SER A 147 -23.26 3.39 4.10
C SER A 147 -21.94 3.62 4.85
N LYS A 148 -20.93 2.78 4.62
CA LYS A 148 -19.58 2.88 5.20
C LYS A 148 -18.55 3.43 4.20
N ILE A 149 -18.98 3.83 3.01
CA ILE A 149 -18.14 4.45 1.99
C ILE A 149 -18.42 5.95 1.98
N TYR A 150 -17.37 6.74 2.24
CA TYR A 150 -17.47 8.20 2.34
C TYR A 150 -16.72 8.87 1.19
N GLY A 151 -17.38 9.85 0.55
CA GLY A 151 -16.82 10.66 -0.52
C GLY A 151 -16.76 9.98 -1.89
N TRP A 152 -16.08 10.67 -2.82
CA TRP A 152 -15.93 10.30 -4.23
C TRP A 152 -17.21 10.19 -5.05
N ASP A 153 -18.34 10.76 -4.62
CA ASP A 153 -19.60 10.68 -5.36
C ASP A 153 -19.46 11.21 -6.80
N ASP A 154 -18.84 12.39 -6.97
CA ASP A 154 -18.58 12.97 -8.29
C ASP A 154 -17.62 12.13 -9.14
N GLN A 155 -16.64 11.49 -8.50
CA GLN A 155 -15.65 10.67 -9.19
C GLN A 155 -16.25 9.32 -9.62
N ALA A 156 -17.05 8.70 -8.76
CA ALA A 156 -17.82 7.50 -9.07
C ALA A 156 -18.78 7.77 -10.22
N LYS A 157 -19.49 8.91 -10.22
CA LYS A 157 -20.36 9.30 -11.33
C LYS A 157 -19.63 9.38 -12.67
N LYS A 158 -18.44 10.02 -12.72
CA LYS A 158 -17.63 10.09 -13.96
C LYS A 158 -17.20 8.70 -14.44
N ILE A 159 -16.85 7.80 -13.51
CA ILE A 159 -16.51 6.42 -13.86
C ILE A 159 -17.74 5.72 -14.46
N ILE A 160 -18.90 5.85 -13.83
CA ILE A 160 -20.15 5.27 -14.33
C ILE A 160 -20.47 5.79 -15.74
N GLU A 161 -20.36 7.10 -15.97
CA GLU A 161 -20.55 7.73 -17.29
C GLU A 161 -19.61 7.12 -18.36
N SER A 162 -18.34 6.83 -18.03
CA SER A 162 -17.42 6.14 -18.93
C SER A 162 -17.80 4.67 -19.17
N LEU A 163 -18.36 3.98 -18.16
CA LEU A 163 -18.76 2.57 -18.26
C LEU A 163 -20.03 2.36 -19.09
N VAL A 164 -21.05 3.22 -18.91
CA VAL A 164 -22.36 3.09 -19.58
C VAL A 164 -22.43 3.80 -20.93
N LYS A 165 -21.35 4.46 -21.35
CA LYS A 165 -21.24 5.14 -22.64
C LYS A 165 -21.53 4.18 -23.78
N GLU A 166 -22.33 4.63 -24.75
CA GLU A 166 -22.65 3.81 -25.92
C GLU A 166 -21.38 3.43 -26.70
N ASN A 167 -21.09 2.12 -26.72
CA ASN A 167 -19.99 1.53 -27.46
C ASN A 167 -20.51 0.26 -28.14
N LYS A 168 -20.96 0.39 -29.39
CA LYS A 168 -21.69 -0.67 -30.10
C LYS A 168 -20.81 -1.84 -30.52
N GLU A 169 -19.53 -1.59 -30.75
CA GLU A 169 -18.61 -2.53 -31.38
C GLU A 169 -17.46 -2.94 -30.46
N GLY A 170 -17.32 -2.31 -29.28
CA GLY A 170 -16.22 -2.56 -28.35
C GLY A 170 -16.67 -2.77 -26.92
N LEU A 171 -15.69 -2.66 -26.02
CA LEU A 171 -15.78 -2.85 -24.60
C LEU A 171 -15.30 -1.57 -23.89
N ASN A 172 -16.09 -1.06 -22.94
CA ASN A 172 -15.66 0.09 -22.15
C ASN A 172 -14.70 -0.38 -21.06
N VAL A 173 -13.44 0.02 -21.12
CA VAL A 173 -12.42 -0.38 -20.14
C VAL A 173 -11.96 0.84 -19.36
N VAL A 174 -12.04 0.76 -18.02
CA VAL A 174 -11.62 1.82 -17.10
C VAL A 174 -10.61 1.27 -16.10
N GLY A 175 -9.56 2.04 -15.81
CA GLY A 175 -8.63 1.74 -14.73
C GLY A 175 -8.76 2.70 -13.55
N ILE A 176 -8.65 2.17 -12.34
CA ILE A 176 -8.57 2.92 -11.09
C ILE A 176 -7.20 2.66 -10.48
N VAL A 177 -6.35 3.67 -10.42
CA VAL A 177 -4.94 3.56 -10.06
C VAL A 177 -4.59 4.38 -8.82
N GLY A 178 -3.45 4.08 -8.21
CA GLY A 178 -2.98 4.79 -7.02
C GLY A 178 -2.31 3.90 -5.99
N MET A 179 -1.65 4.53 -5.04
CA MET A 179 -0.86 3.84 -4.01
C MET A 179 -1.74 2.95 -3.10
N PHE A 180 -1.09 2.14 -2.27
CA PHE A 180 -1.79 1.39 -1.24
C PHE A 180 -2.58 2.34 -0.32
N GLY A 181 -3.77 1.93 0.10
CA GLY A 181 -4.59 2.69 1.06
C GLY A 181 -5.30 3.93 0.52
N THR A 182 -5.20 4.24 -0.78
CA THR A 182 -5.91 5.38 -1.40
C THR A 182 -7.40 5.13 -1.62
N GLY A 183 -7.87 3.88 -1.52
CA GLY A 183 -9.28 3.53 -1.68
C GLY A 183 -9.71 3.09 -3.09
N LYS A 184 -8.79 2.66 -3.96
CA LYS A 184 -9.11 2.16 -5.33
C LYS A 184 -10.24 1.11 -5.33
N THR A 185 -10.06 0.06 -4.55
CA THR A 185 -11.03 -1.03 -4.37
C THR A 185 -12.36 -0.49 -3.85
N THR A 186 -12.33 0.43 -2.89
CA THR A 186 -13.54 1.06 -2.34
C THR A 186 -14.27 1.94 -3.35
N LEU A 187 -13.55 2.67 -4.20
CA LEU A 187 -14.14 3.45 -5.29
C LEU A 187 -14.76 2.52 -6.35
N ALA A 188 -14.09 1.43 -6.70
CA ALA A 188 -14.64 0.40 -7.59
C ALA A 188 -15.90 -0.24 -6.99
N GLN A 189 -15.90 -0.56 -5.69
CA GLN A 189 -17.06 -1.10 -4.97
C GLN A 189 -18.25 -0.12 -5.00
N LYS A 190 -18.01 1.18 -4.74
CA LYS A 190 -19.04 2.22 -4.80
C LYS A 190 -19.69 2.30 -6.19
N VAL A 191 -18.89 2.21 -7.25
CA VAL A 191 -19.40 2.14 -8.63
C VAL A 191 -20.18 0.85 -8.86
N PHE A 192 -19.64 -0.29 -8.43
CA PHE A 192 -20.19 -1.62 -8.68
C PHE A 192 -21.59 -1.84 -8.09
N VAL A 193 -21.88 -1.21 -6.94
CA VAL A 193 -23.18 -1.30 -6.26
C VAL A 193 -24.15 -0.16 -6.59
N SER A 194 -23.73 0.82 -7.41
CA SER A 194 -24.60 1.96 -7.76
C SER A 194 -25.80 1.53 -8.60
N ASP A 195 -26.98 2.10 -8.33
CA ASP A 195 -28.24 1.75 -9.02
C ASP A 195 -28.11 1.80 -10.55
N GLU A 196 -27.41 2.81 -11.08
CA GLU A 196 -27.19 2.95 -12.53
C GLU A 196 -26.38 1.77 -13.10
N VAL A 197 -25.38 1.28 -12.38
CA VAL A 197 -24.59 0.10 -12.77
C VAL A 197 -25.41 -1.18 -12.58
N LEU A 198 -26.21 -1.29 -11.51
CA LEU A 198 -27.11 -2.43 -11.28
C LEU A 198 -28.12 -2.57 -12.43
N ASP A 199 -28.72 -1.46 -12.83
CA ASP A 199 -29.72 -1.42 -13.91
C ASP A 199 -29.07 -1.63 -15.28
N HIS A 200 -27.87 -1.08 -15.49
CA HIS A 200 -27.20 -1.17 -16.79
C HIS A 200 -26.60 -2.56 -17.03
N PHE A 201 -26.01 -3.22 -16.02
CA PHE A 201 -25.27 -4.47 -16.17
C PHE A 201 -25.93 -5.61 -15.38
N PRO A 202 -26.74 -6.48 -16.03
CA PRO A 202 -27.38 -7.60 -15.36
C PRO A 202 -26.40 -8.66 -14.85
N LEU A 203 -25.30 -8.86 -15.57
CA LEU A 203 -24.23 -9.78 -15.19
C LEU A 203 -23.03 -8.98 -14.65
N ARG A 204 -22.66 -9.21 -13.40
CA ARG A 204 -21.59 -8.47 -12.73
C ARG A 204 -20.67 -9.45 -12.01
N LEU A 205 -19.38 -9.33 -12.25
CA LEU A 205 -18.36 -10.23 -11.72
C LEU A 205 -17.31 -9.42 -10.97
N TRP A 206 -16.94 -9.89 -9.78
CA TRP A 206 -15.85 -9.31 -8.99
C TRP A 206 -14.72 -10.33 -8.86
N VAL A 207 -13.59 -10.06 -9.49
CA VAL A 207 -12.48 -11.00 -9.60
C VAL A 207 -11.24 -10.40 -8.95
N TRP A 208 -10.87 -10.93 -7.78
CA TRP A 208 -9.62 -10.58 -7.11
C TRP A 208 -8.42 -11.23 -7.80
N VAL A 209 -7.50 -10.41 -8.30
CA VAL A 209 -6.29 -10.84 -9.02
C VAL A 209 -5.11 -10.86 -8.06
N SER A 210 -4.93 -12.00 -7.37
CA SER A 210 -3.82 -12.15 -6.43
C SER A 210 -2.45 -12.05 -7.10
N GLU A 211 -1.39 -11.69 -6.37
CA GLU A 211 -0.03 -11.60 -6.90
C GLU A 211 0.51 -12.91 -7.51
N LYS A 212 -0.07 -14.05 -7.11
CA LYS A 212 0.29 -15.40 -7.59
C LYS A 212 -0.72 -15.95 -8.60
N CYS A 213 -1.72 -15.16 -9.01
CA CYS A 213 -2.71 -15.57 -9.98
C CYS A 213 -2.03 -15.77 -11.33
N ASP A 214 -1.95 -17.01 -11.81
CA ASP A 214 -1.57 -17.28 -13.19
C ASP A 214 -2.78 -17.21 -14.12
N ARG A 215 -2.54 -17.45 -15.41
CA ARG A 215 -3.59 -17.33 -16.45
C ARG A 215 -4.72 -18.34 -16.26
N GLU A 216 -4.40 -19.57 -15.86
CA GLU A 216 -5.38 -20.64 -15.66
C GLU A 216 -6.25 -20.32 -14.44
N GLU A 217 -5.61 -19.97 -13.32
CA GLU A 217 -6.30 -19.59 -12.08
C GLU A 217 -7.22 -18.38 -12.26
N LEU A 218 -6.78 -17.37 -13.03
CA LEU A 218 -7.62 -16.19 -13.32
C LEU A 218 -8.89 -16.58 -14.06
N LEU A 219 -8.76 -17.41 -15.10
CA LEU A 219 -9.90 -17.82 -15.94
C LEU A 219 -10.84 -18.74 -15.18
N ARG A 220 -10.32 -19.64 -14.34
CA ARG A 220 -11.14 -20.48 -13.45
C ARG A 220 -11.94 -19.64 -12.47
N ARG A 221 -11.34 -18.60 -11.87
CA ARG A 221 -12.09 -17.65 -11.00
C ARG A 221 -13.19 -16.92 -11.75
N VAL A 222 -12.95 -16.52 -13.00
CA VAL A 222 -14.01 -15.89 -13.83
C VAL A 222 -15.14 -16.88 -14.07
N LEU A 223 -14.84 -18.13 -14.43
CA LEU A 223 -15.81 -19.19 -14.67
C LEU A 223 -16.60 -19.60 -13.41
N ASP A 224 -15.94 -19.65 -12.26
CA ASP A 224 -16.57 -19.89 -10.96
C ASP A 224 -17.59 -18.79 -10.62
N ASN A 225 -17.22 -17.51 -10.80
CA ASN A 225 -18.16 -16.40 -10.64
C ASN A 225 -19.32 -16.41 -11.66
N LEU A 226 -19.12 -17.06 -12.82
CA LEU A 226 -20.18 -17.29 -13.82
C LEU A 226 -21.07 -18.49 -13.48
N GLY A 227 -20.74 -19.25 -12.43
CA GLY A 227 -21.47 -20.44 -11.99
C GLY A 227 -21.16 -21.70 -12.79
N VAL A 228 -20.02 -21.75 -13.49
CA VAL A 228 -19.59 -22.95 -14.21
C VAL A 228 -18.95 -23.92 -13.23
N GLU A 229 -19.50 -25.14 -13.15
CA GLU A 229 -18.99 -26.17 -12.24
C GLU A 229 -17.60 -26.64 -12.65
N GLU A 230 -16.70 -26.80 -11.67
CA GLU A 230 -15.33 -27.24 -11.88
C GLU A 230 -15.24 -28.61 -12.59
N ASP A 231 -16.18 -29.53 -12.30
CA ASP A 231 -16.26 -30.83 -12.98
C ASP A 231 -16.50 -30.66 -14.49
N HIS A 232 -17.35 -29.70 -14.89
CA HIS A 232 -17.60 -29.39 -16.29
C HIS A 232 -16.35 -28.81 -16.97
N ILE A 233 -15.61 -27.94 -16.28
CA ILE A 233 -14.34 -27.40 -16.78
C ILE A 233 -13.34 -28.54 -17.03
N GLU A 234 -13.21 -29.46 -16.07
CA GLU A 234 -12.31 -30.61 -16.17
C GLU A 234 -12.71 -31.59 -17.27
N GLU A 235 -14.00 -31.75 -17.56
CA GLU A 235 -14.48 -32.51 -18.72
C GLU A 235 -14.05 -31.85 -20.04
N MET A 236 -14.25 -30.54 -20.17
CA MET A 236 -13.88 -29.80 -21.39
C MET A 236 -12.37 -29.83 -21.65
N LEU A 237 -11.55 -29.74 -20.60
CA LEU A 237 -10.10 -29.84 -20.70
C LEU A 237 -9.60 -31.24 -21.13
N LYS A 238 -10.42 -32.29 -21.01
CA LYS A 238 -10.08 -33.67 -21.39
C LYS A 238 -10.48 -34.03 -22.82
N ILE A 239 -11.32 -33.23 -23.48
CA ILE A 239 -11.85 -33.52 -24.82
C ILE A 239 -10.73 -33.69 -25.85
N ASP A 240 -9.79 -32.73 -25.89
CA ASP A 240 -8.60 -32.82 -26.72
C ASP A 240 -7.36 -32.41 -25.91
N PRO A 241 -6.57 -33.39 -25.44
CA PRO A 241 -5.35 -33.13 -24.68
C PRO A 241 -4.26 -32.35 -25.44
N LYS A 242 -4.42 -32.14 -26.76
CA LYS A 242 -3.49 -31.33 -27.56
C LYS A 242 -3.78 -29.84 -27.46
N LEU A 243 -4.98 -29.44 -27.04
CA LEU A 243 -5.33 -28.04 -26.87
C LEU A 243 -4.67 -27.46 -25.63
N GLU A 244 -4.20 -26.22 -25.73
CA GLU A 244 -3.71 -25.49 -24.57
C GLU A 244 -4.88 -25.16 -23.63
N LYS A 245 -4.75 -25.53 -22.36
CA LYS A 245 -5.79 -25.33 -21.35
C LYS A 245 -6.33 -23.89 -21.30
N VAL A 246 -5.43 -22.91 -21.37
CA VAL A 246 -5.76 -21.48 -21.37
C VAL A 246 -6.71 -21.13 -22.51
N GLY A 247 -6.50 -21.70 -23.71
CA GLY A 247 -7.37 -21.50 -24.86
C GLY A 247 -8.77 -22.07 -24.66
N VAL A 248 -8.87 -23.27 -24.07
CA VAL A 248 -10.16 -23.89 -23.72
C VAL A 248 -10.90 -23.05 -22.69
N LEU A 249 -10.21 -22.61 -21.63
CA LEU A 249 -10.80 -21.78 -20.58
C LEU A 249 -11.29 -20.43 -21.13
N LEU A 250 -10.54 -19.79 -22.01
CA LEU A 250 -10.97 -18.55 -22.66
C LEU A 250 -12.19 -18.74 -23.53
N PHE A 251 -12.24 -19.85 -24.27
CA PHE A 251 -13.41 -20.17 -25.07
C PHE A 251 -14.65 -20.38 -24.19
N LEU A 252 -14.51 -21.04 -23.04
CA LEU A 252 -15.60 -21.18 -22.07
C LEU A 252 -16.03 -19.81 -21.51
N VAL A 253 -15.09 -18.96 -21.10
CA VAL A 253 -15.41 -17.59 -20.64
C VAL A 253 -16.14 -16.82 -21.74
N HIS A 254 -15.68 -16.94 -22.99
CA HIS A 254 -16.32 -16.30 -24.14
C HIS A 254 -17.75 -16.78 -24.32
N LEU A 255 -17.99 -18.09 -24.33
CA LEU A 255 -19.33 -18.67 -24.48
C LEU A 255 -20.28 -18.21 -23.36
N GLU A 256 -19.79 -18.18 -22.12
CA GLU A 256 -20.60 -17.74 -20.98
C GLU A 256 -20.90 -16.25 -20.97
N LEU A 257 -20.06 -15.42 -21.60
CA LEU A 257 -20.30 -13.98 -21.71
C LEU A 257 -21.02 -13.59 -23.01
N LEU A 258 -21.06 -14.47 -24.00
CA LEU A 258 -21.56 -14.18 -25.34
C LEU A 258 -23.02 -13.72 -25.31
N ARG A 259 -23.31 -12.58 -25.96
CA ARG A 259 -24.64 -11.94 -26.01
C ARG A 259 -25.22 -11.54 -24.66
N LYS A 260 -24.36 -11.43 -23.63
CA LYS A 260 -24.70 -10.86 -22.33
C LYS A 260 -24.04 -9.51 -22.22
N ARG A 261 -24.76 -8.56 -21.61
CA ARG A 261 -24.16 -7.33 -21.13
C ARG A 261 -23.59 -7.57 -19.75
N TYR A 262 -22.28 -7.38 -19.61
CA TYR A 262 -21.56 -7.70 -18.38
C TYR A 262 -20.67 -6.56 -17.91
N LEU A 263 -20.41 -6.54 -16.60
CA LEU A 263 -19.34 -5.76 -15.97
C LEU A 263 -18.41 -6.71 -15.22
N ILE A 264 -17.10 -6.65 -15.50
CA ILE A 264 -16.08 -7.40 -14.75
C ILE A 264 -15.16 -6.43 -14.04
N VAL A 265 -14.97 -6.62 -12.74
CA VAL A 265 -13.94 -5.94 -11.97
C VAL A 265 -12.75 -6.87 -11.78
N PHE A 266 -11.60 -6.52 -12.34
CA PHE A 266 -10.30 -7.13 -12.02
C PHE A 266 -9.63 -6.31 -10.93
N ASP A 267 -9.77 -6.75 -9.68
CA ASP A 267 -9.31 -6.02 -8.50
C ASP A 267 -7.88 -6.42 -8.08
N ASP A 268 -7.08 -5.41 -7.71
CA ASP A 268 -5.69 -5.47 -7.26
C ASP A 268 -4.72 -6.14 -8.26
N VAL A 269 -4.81 -5.77 -9.55
CA VAL A 269 -3.88 -6.27 -10.56
C VAL A 269 -2.45 -5.79 -10.27
N VAL A 270 -1.59 -6.69 -9.81
CA VAL A 270 -0.18 -6.41 -9.43
C VAL A 270 0.81 -6.69 -10.57
N LYS A 271 0.49 -7.66 -11.43
CA LYS A 271 1.37 -8.17 -12.49
C LYS A 271 0.61 -8.20 -13.81
N VAL A 272 1.22 -7.60 -14.83
CA VAL A 272 0.73 -7.62 -16.21
C VAL A 272 1.74 -8.37 -17.04
N GLU A 273 1.29 -9.51 -17.56
CA GLU A 273 2.03 -10.28 -18.56
C GLU A 273 1.67 -9.78 -19.95
N GLU A 274 2.69 -9.40 -20.73
CA GLU A 274 2.51 -8.88 -22.09
C GLU A 274 2.74 -9.98 -23.13
N PRO A 275 1.89 -10.10 -24.18
CA PRO A 275 0.72 -9.27 -24.47
C PRO A 275 -0.56 -9.76 -23.77
N TRP A 276 -0.48 -10.80 -22.94
CA TRP A 276 -1.62 -11.55 -22.42
C TRP A 276 -2.71 -10.67 -21.79
N HIS A 277 -2.35 -9.72 -20.92
CA HIS A 277 -3.31 -8.85 -20.24
C HIS A 277 -3.57 -7.53 -21.01
N CYS A 278 -2.83 -7.27 -22.08
CA CYS A 278 -2.84 -5.96 -22.73
C CYS A 278 -4.07 -5.75 -23.62
N GLU A 279 -4.60 -4.54 -23.57
CA GLU A 279 -5.68 -4.04 -24.43
C GLU A 279 -6.92 -4.96 -24.38
N LEU A 280 -7.67 -4.93 -23.28
CA LEU A 280 -8.81 -5.83 -23.04
C LEU A 280 -9.96 -5.69 -24.06
N ASP A 281 -9.96 -4.62 -24.86
CA ASP A 281 -10.90 -4.39 -25.96
C ASP A 281 -10.45 -5.02 -27.31
N LYS A 282 -9.33 -5.75 -27.35
CA LYS A 282 -8.85 -6.38 -28.60
C LYS A 282 -9.71 -7.55 -29.04
N GLU A 283 -10.10 -7.54 -30.31
CA GLU A 283 -10.80 -8.66 -30.93
C GLU A 283 -9.89 -9.89 -31.13
N PRO A 284 -10.46 -11.10 -31.03
CA PRO A 284 -9.75 -12.31 -31.36
C PRO A 284 -9.38 -12.32 -32.86
N PRO A 285 -8.20 -12.86 -33.21
CA PRO A 285 -7.81 -13.04 -34.60
C PRO A 285 -8.66 -14.11 -35.28
N GLU A 286 -8.98 -13.92 -36.56
CA GLU A 286 -9.79 -14.87 -37.35
C GLU A 286 -9.10 -16.26 -37.47
N ASP A 287 -7.76 -16.28 -37.59
CA ASP A 287 -6.99 -17.49 -37.96
C ASP A 287 -5.92 -17.91 -36.92
N LYS A 288 -5.99 -17.46 -35.65
CA LYS A 288 -4.98 -17.85 -34.62
C LYS A 288 -5.61 -18.46 -33.38
N GLU A 289 -4.79 -19.19 -32.63
CA GLU A 289 -5.15 -19.72 -31.32
C GLU A 289 -5.53 -18.61 -30.35
N TRP A 290 -6.60 -18.85 -29.60
CA TRP A 290 -7.18 -17.88 -28.66
C TRP A 290 -6.37 -17.76 -27.36
N THR A 291 -5.13 -18.24 -27.29
CA THR A 291 -4.32 -18.34 -26.07
C THR A 291 -3.49 -17.07 -25.78
N HIS A 292 -3.44 -16.12 -26.72
CA HIS A 292 -2.48 -15.01 -26.68
C HIS A 292 -2.96 -13.75 -25.96
N ARG A 293 -4.26 -13.48 -25.82
CA ARG A 293 -4.80 -12.34 -25.04
C ARG A 293 -6.07 -12.66 -24.26
N LEU A 294 -6.16 -12.13 -23.03
CA LEU A 294 -7.33 -12.24 -22.17
C LEU A 294 -8.56 -11.64 -22.85
N ALA A 295 -8.35 -10.56 -23.59
CA ALA A 295 -9.33 -9.92 -24.45
C ALA A 295 -10.10 -10.91 -25.35
N TYR A 296 -9.50 -12.02 -25.78
CA TYR A 296 -10.17 -12.96 -26.69
C TYR A 296 -11.30 -13.75 -26.02
N GLY A 297 -11.17 -13.99 -24.71
CA GLY A 297 -12.26 -14.57 -23.91
C GLY A 297 -13.40 -13.61 -23.60
N LEU A 298 -13.26 -12.32 -23.95
CA LEU A 298 -14.19 -11.25 -23.60
C LEU A 298 -14.95 -10.84 -24.88
N PRO A 299 -16.22 -11.21 -25.07
CA PRO A 299 -17.03 -10.76 -26.21
C PRO A 299 -17.24 -9.24 -26.20
N LYS A 300 -17.16 -8.61 -27.38
CA LYS A 300 -17.29 -7.14 -27.54
C LYS A 300 -18.71 -6.80 -27.96
N GLY A 301 -19.07 -5.53 -27.77
CA GLY A 301 -20.40 -5.04 -28.04
C GLY A 301 -21.34 -5.26 -26.86
N ASP A 302 -22.64 -5.15 -27.13
CA ASP A 302 -23.74 -5.27 -26.16
C ASP A 302 -23.70 -4.27 -24.97
N GLY A 303 -22.76 -3.33 -24.97
CA GLY A 303 -22.57 -2.34 -23.91
C GLY A 303 -21.85 -2.89 -22.68
N SER A 304 -21.00 -3.91 -22.83
CA SER A 304 -20.23 -4.49 -21.73
C SER A 304 -19.05 -3.60 -21.31
N ALA A 305 -18.57 -3.79 -20.07
CA ALA A 305 -17.51 -2.99 -19.51
C ALA A 305 -16.57 -3.76 -18.56
N ILE A 306 -15.38 -3.20 -18.32
CA ILE A 306 -14.39 -3.73 -17.39
C ILE A 306 -13.82 -2.60 -16.53
N ILE A 307 -13.70 -2.86 -15.23
CA ILE A 307 -12.93 -2.04 -14.29
C ILE A 307 -11.67 -2.80 -13.91
N ILE A 308 -10.52 -2.13 -13.92
CA ILE A 308 -9.27 -2.65 -13.39
C ILE A 308 -8.86 -1.79 -12.20
N THR A 309 -8.50 -2.38 -11.07
CA THR A 309 -7.79 -1.63 -10.02
C THR A 309 -6.32 -2.06 -9.97
N SER A 310 -5.40 -1.10 -9.89
CA SER A 310 -3.96 -1.42 -9.81
C SER A 310 -3.17 -0.39 -9.01
N ARG A 311 -2.08 -0.84 -8.40
CA ARG A 311 -1.11 0.06 -7.75
C ARG A 311 -0.15 0.73 -8.72
N LYS A 312 -0.02 0.20 -9.94
CA LYS A 312 0.92 0.70 -10.95
C LYS A 312 0.14 1.21 -12.15
N GLU A 313 0.26 2.51 -12.39
CA GLU A 313 -0.44 3.14 -13.51
C GLU A 313 -0.02 2.53 -14.85
N ASP A 314 1.28 2.26 -15.05
CA ASP A 314 1.79 1.66 -16.30
C ASP A 314 1.17 0.29 -16.59
N ASP A 315 0.99 -0.54 -15.55
CA ASP A 315 0.39 -1.86 -15.70
C ASP A 315 -1.10 -1.74 -16.04
N ALA A 316 -1.85 -0.87 -15.35
CA ALA A 316 -3.24 -0.60 -15.70
C ALA A 316 -3.39 -0.02 -17.11
N ARG A 317 -2.51 0.91 -17.52
CA ARG A 317 -2.53 1.54 -18.84
C ARG A 317 -2.37 0.53 -19.97
N LYS A 318 -1.50 -0.47 -19.80
CA LYS A 318 -1.32 -1.56 -20.77
C LYS A 318 -2.60 -2.38 -20.96
N MET A 319 -3.32 -2.66 -19.88
CA MET A 319 -4.58 -3.41 -19.93
C MET A 319 -5.72 -2.57 -20.51
N VAL A 320 -5.86 -1.33 -20.06
CA VAL A 320 -6.92 -0.39 -20.44
C VAL A 320 -6.79 0.07 -21.90
N GLY A 321 -5.57 0.21 -22.41
CA GLY A 321 -5.33 0.72 -23.76
C GLY A 321 -5.77 2.18 -23.90
N ALA A 322 -6.75 2.43 -24.76
CA ALA A 322 -7.28 3.78 -25.04
C ALA A 322 -8.36 4.26 -24.05
N GLY A 323 -8.75 3.43 -23.08
CA GLY A 323 -9.75 3.77 -22.08
C GLY A 323 -9.26 4.74 -20.99
N ASP A 324 -10.21 5.15 -20.14
CA ASP A 324 -9.98 6.15 -19.10
C ASP A 324 -9.25 5.58 -17.88
N ILE A 325 -8.40 6.39 -17.25
CA ILE A 325 -7.75 6.07 -15.97
C ILE A 325 -8.14 7.13 -14.93
N PHE A 326 -8.55 6.68 -13.76
CA PHE A 326 -8.94 7.49 -12.62
C PHE A 326 -8.03 7.22 -11.42
N THR A 327 -7.75 8.24 -10.64
CA THR A 327 -6.98 8.13 -9.39
C THR A 327 -7.84 8.64 -8.24
N PRO A 328 -8.15 7.83 -7.20
CA PRO A 328 -8.97 8.28 -6.08
C PRO A 328 -8.40 9.55 -5.45
N GLU A 329 -9.24 10.57 -5.32
CA GLU A 329 -8.84 11.84 -4.70
C GLU A 329 -8.60 11.67 -3.19
N PRO A 330 -7.57 12.30 -2.58
CA PRO A 330 -7.40 12.27 -1.13
C PRO A 330 -8.59 12.90 -0.39
N LEU A 331 -9.07 12.25 0.67
CA LEU A 331 -10.18 12.71 1.50
C LEU A 331 -9.74 13.82 2.47
N LEU A 332 -9.48 15.00 1.93
CA LEU A 332 -9.09 16.21 2.68
C LEU A 332 -10.27 17.12 3.03
N ASN A 333 -11.49 16.63 2.79
CA ASN A 333 -12.76 17.32 2.96
C ASN A 333 -13.58 16.74 4.14
N GLU A 334 -14.84 17.15 4.27
CA GLU A 334 -15.76 16.67 5.31
C GLU A 334 -16.00 15.15 5.27
N ASP A 335 -15.87 14.50 4.13
CA ASP A 335 -16.01 13.04 4.03
C ASP A 335 -14.86 12.34 4.77
N GLY A 336 -13.63 12.84 4.62
CA GLY A 336 -12.48 12.35 5.36
C GLY A 336 -12.63 12.57 6.87
N TRP A 337 -13.22 13.69 7.27
CA TRP A 337 -13.52 13.96 8.67
C TRP A 337 -14.60 13.03 9.22
N THR A 338 -15.65 12.78 8.44
CA THR A 338 -16.72 11.84 8.78
C THR A 338 -16.19 10.43 8.91
N LEU A 339 -15.30 9.99 8.00
CA LEU A 339 -14.64 8.70 8.08
C LEU A 339 -13.79 8.55 9.35
N PHE A 340 -13.07 9.59 9.74
CA PHE A 340 -12.31 9.61 10.99
C PHE A 340 -13.24 9.44 12.20
N LYS A 341 -14.30 10.24 12.29
CA LYS A 341 -15.28 10.21 13.39
C LYS A 341 -16.00 8.86 13.47
N SER A 342 -16.44 8.30 12.34
CA SER A 342 -17.11 7.01 12.31
C SER A 342 -16.20 5.89 12.82
N SER A 343 -14.90 5.97 12.50
CA SER A 343 -13.90 4.99 12.96
C SER A 343 -13.62 5.12 14.46
N PHE A 344 -13.69 6.33 15.00
CA PHE A 344 -13.63 6.59 16.44
C PHE A 344 -14.88 6.05 17.16
N GLU A 345 -16.07 6.31 16.61
CA GLU A 345 -17.36 5.87 17.14
C GLU A 345 -17.49 4.35 17.14
N GLU A 346 -16.96 3.66 16.12
CA GLU A 346 -16.92 2.19 16.03
C GLU A 346 -16.24 1.56 17.26
N VAL A 347 -15.21 2.22 17.80
CA VAL A 347 -14.45 1.72 18.96
C VAL A 347 -15.09 2.15 20.27
N THR A 348 -15.58 3.38 20.36
CA THR A 348 -16.08 3.94 21.63
C THR A 348 -17.56 3.76 21.88
N GLY A 349 -18.36 3.55 20.83
CA GLY A 349 -19.82 3.64 20.87
C GLY A 349 -20.35 5.06 21.14
N LYS A 350 -19.49 6.09 21.07
CA LYS A 350 -19.83 7.48 21.39
C LYS A 350 -19.30 8.44 20.34
N PRO A 351 -20.02 9.54 20.05
CA PRO A 351 -19.52 10.57 19.14
C PRO A 351 -18.26 11.22 19.71
N LEU A 352 -17.40 11.67 18.79
CA LEU A 352 -16.21 12.42 19.16
C LEU A 352 -16.58 13.78 19.75
N ASP A 353 -16.31 13.96 21.04
CA ASP A 353 -16.49 15.22 21.77
C ASP A 353 -15.12 15.78 22.19
N ASP A 354 -14.45 16.48 21.27
CA ASP A 354 -13.18 17.17 21.52
C ASP A 354 -13.41 18.69 21.45
N LYS A 355 -12.93 19.44 22.43
CA LYS A 355 -13.11 20.90 22.49
C LYS A 355 -12.36 21.63 21.37
N ASN A 356 -11.47 20.96 20.62
CA ASN A 356 -10.62 21.57 19.61
C ASN A 356 -10.62 20.80 18.28
N LEU A 357 -11.81 20.45 17.78
CA LEU A 357 -12.00 19.67 16.55
C LEU A 357 -11.26 20.26 15.33
N GLU A 358 -11.22 21.58 15.18
CA GLU A 358 -10.56 22.23 14.05
C GLU A 358 -9.04 21.99 14.04
N ASN A 359 -8.39 22.16 15.20
CA ASN A 359 -6.95 21.89 15.31
C ASN A 359 -6.64 20.40 15.16
N LEU A 360 -7.51 19.53 15.69
CA LEU A 360 -7.41 18.08 15.53
C LEU A 360 -7.50 17.70 14.04
N TRP A 361 -8.48 18.24 13.31
CA TRP A 361 -8.62 17.98 11.88
C TRP A 361 -7.42 18.46 11.06
N ARG A 362 -6.89 19.65 11.38
CA ARG A 362 -5.66 20.17 10.75
C ARG A 362 -4.45 19.27 11.01
N GLU A 363 -4.34 18.68 12.19
CA GLU A 363 -3.26 17.75 12.51
C GLU A 363 -3.42 16.42 11.75
N ILE A 364 -4.65 15.88 11.71
CA ILE A 364 -4.98 14.64 11.01
C ILE A 364 -4.70 14.79 9.51
N THR A 365 -5.21 15.82 8.85
CA THR A 365 -4.98 16.04 7.42
C THR A 365 -3.49 16.18 7.10
N ARG A 366 -2.72 16.87 7.95
CA ARG A 366 -1.26 17.01 7.81
C ARG A 366 -0.50 15.68 7.93
N LYS A 367 -0.97 14.74 8.77
CA LYS A 367 -0.30 13.46 9.03
C LYS A 367 -0.78 12.34 8.12
N CYS A 368 -2.07 12.30 7.82
CA CYS A 368 -2.73 11.25 7.08
C CYS A 368 -2.81 11.55 5.58
N TYR A 369 -2.61 12.80 5.17
CA TYR A 369 -2.66 13.25 3.76
C TYR A 369 -3.97 12.88 3.05
N GLY A 370 -5.07 12.73 3.80
CA GLY A 370 -6.36 12.31 3.26
C GLY A 370 -6.46 10.85 2.84
N LEU A 371 -5.47 9.99 3.18
CA LEU A 371 -5.53 8.57 2.88
C LEU A 371 -6.60 7.89 3.75
N PRO A 372 -7.63 7.24 3.16
CA PRO A 372 -8.72 6.60 3.92
C PRO A 372 -8.23 5.64 5.00
N ILE A 373 -7.22 4.81 4.69
CA ILE A 373 -6.69 3.85 5.66
C ILE A 373 -6.02 4.54 6.86
N ALA A 374 -5.32 5.65 6.62
CA ALA A 374 -4.66 6.42 7.67
C ALA A 374 -5.67 7.18 8.52
N LEU A 375 -6.75 7.71 7.91
CA LEU A 375 -7.85 8.35 8.61
C LEU A 375 -8.57 7.37 9.53
N LYS A 376 -8.90 6.16 9.05
CA LYS A 376 -9.49 5.09 9.85
C LYS A 376 -8.61 4.74 11.05
N ALA A 377 -7.32 4.49 10.81
CA ALA A 377 -6.37 4.17 11.86
C ALA A 377 -6.22 5.29 12.90
N ALA A 378 -6.18 6.55 12.47
CA ALA A 378 -6.11 7.69 13.36
C ALA A 378 -7.37 7.82 14.24
N GLY A 379 -8.55 7.58 13.67
CA GLY A 379 -9.82 7.59 14.42
C GLY A 379 -9.85 6.53 15.52
N LYS A 380 -9.48 5.29 15.17
CA LYS A 380 -9.39 4.17 16.13
C LYS A 380 -8.34 4.43 17.21
N SER A 381 -7.16 4.92 16.83
CA SER A 381 -6.09 5.25 17.78
C SER A 381 -6.49 6.37 18.75
N LYS A 382 -7.21 7.39 18.28
CA LYS A 382 -7.76 8.46 19.14
C LYS A 382 -8.77 7.89 20.14
N ALA A 383 -9.61 6.94 19.72
CA ALA A 383 -10.56 6.27 20.59
C ALA A 383 -9.87 5.46 21.70
N GLU A 384 -8.86 4.67 21.33
CA GLU A 384 -8.08 3.88 22.29
C GLU A 384 -7.38 4.77 23.33
N ALA A 385 -6.78 5.88 22.90
CA ALA A 385 -6.14 6.84 23.78
C ALA A 385 -7.12 7.48 24.77
N MET A 386 -8.35 7.79 24.33
CA MET A 386 -9.41 8.30 25.20
C MET A 386 -9.82 7.27 26.25
N MET A 387 -10.09 6.04 25.82
CA MET A 387 -10.50 4.96 26.72
C MET A 387 -9.42 4.62 27.75
N GLN A 388 -8.14 4.66 27.35
CA GLN A 388 -7.04 4.45 28.29
C GLN A 388 -6.98 5.56 29.34
N LYS A 389 -7.15 6.81 28.93
CA LYS A 389 -7.19 7.95 29.85
C LYS A 389 -8.35 7.85 30.86
N GLU A 390 -9.54 7.45 30.41
CA GLU A 390 -10.68 7.21 31.31
C GLU A 390 -10.37 6.11 32.34
N LYS A 391 -9.73 5.02 31.93
CA LYS A 391 -9.30 3.94 32.85
C LYS A 391 -8.29 4.43 33.88
N ASP A 392 -7.30 5.19 33.44
CA ASP A 392 -6.25 5.74 34.31
C ASP A 392 -6.84 6.69 35.35
N GLU A 393 -7.81 7.53 34.96
CA GLU A 393 -8.54 8.44 35.88
C GLU A 393 -9.36 7.68 36.92
N VAL A 394 -10.11 6.64 36.50
CA VAL A 394 -10.88 5.78 37.42
C VAL A 394 -9.96 5.07 38.41
N GLN A 395 -8.80 4.58 37.95
CA GLN A 395 -7.83 3.92 38.81
C GLN A 395 -7.19 4.88 39.81
N ALA A 396 -6.83 6.09 39.38
CA ALA A 396 -6.30 7.13 40.25
C ALA A 396 -7.32 7.56 41.31
N GLN A 397 -8.62 7.62 40.97
CA GLN A 397 -9.67 7.94 41.93
C GLN A 397 -9.82 6.83 42.98
N LYS A 398 -9.84 5.56 42.58
CA LYS A 398 -9.89 4.43 43.53
C LYS A 398 -8.69 4.42 44.48
N GLN A 399 -7.49 4.70 43.99
CA GLN A 399 -6.30 4.79 44.84
C GLN A 399 -6.41 5.91 45.88
N ARG A 400 -6.93 7.09 45.50
CA ARG A 400 -7.16 8.20 46.44
C ARG A 400 -8.20 7.85 47.50
N GLU A 401 -9.27 7.16 47.12
CA GLU A 401 -10.31 6.71 48.06
C GLU A 401 -9.76 5.67 49.04
N GLU A 402 -8.97 4.71 48.58
CA GLU A 402 -8.30 3.72 49.45
C GLU A 402 -7.28 4.35 50.41
N GLU A 403 -6.52 5.35 49.95
CA GLU A 403 -5.58 6.12 50.78
C GLU A 403 -6.33 6.94 51.85
N ALA A 404 -7.45 7.56 51.49
CA ALA A 404 -8.28 8.32 52.43
C ALA A 404 -8.87 7.42 53.53
N ILE A 405 -9.41 6.25 53.17
CA ILE A 405 -9.96 5.27 54.13
C ILE A 405 -8.85 4.78 55.09
N LYS A 406 -7.64 4.52 54.57
CA LYS A 406 -6.50 4.12 55.42
C LYS A 406 -6.11 5.23 56.40
N ALA A 407 -6.09 6.48 55.97
CA ALA A 407 -5.74 7.62 56.83
C ALA A 407 -6.77 7.86 57.95
N GLU A 408 -8.07 7.64 57.68
CA GLU A 408 -9.11 7.72 58.71
C GLU A 408 -9.02 6.57 59.72
N SER A 409 -8.64 5.37 59.28
CA SER A 409 -8.48 4.21 60.17
C SER A 409 -7.25 4.28 61.10
N SER A 410 -6.21 5.03 60.72
CA SER A 410 -5.01 5.22 61.54
C SER A 410 -5.08 6.41 62.50
N GLY A 411 -6.06 7.31 62.32
CA GLY A 411 -6.27 8.49 63.19
C GLY A 411 -7.11 8.25 64.45
N GLN A 412 -7.67 7.05 64.64
CA GLN A 412 -8.54 6.72 65.80
C GLN A 412 -7.81 6.11 67.01
N SER A 413 -6.47 6.04 67.04
CA SER A 413 -5.73 5.40 68.15
C SER A 413 -5.22 6.33 69.26
N ASP A 414 -5.32 7.65 69.13
CA ASP A 414 -4.74 8.59 70.10
C ASP A 414 -5.82 9.46 70.77
N ALA A 415 -6.63 8.84 71.65
CA ALA A 415 -7.40 9.56 72.66
C ALA A 415 -6.76 9.28 74.04
N PRO A 416 -6.06 10.25 74.66
CA PRO A 416 -5.50 10.05 76.00
C PRO A 416 -6.60 10.13 77.07
N GLU A 417 -6.67 9.08 77.91
CA GLU A 417 -7.47 9.00 79.15
C GLU A 417 -7.04 10.01 80.22
#